data_AF-A0A1M5HUL9-F1
#
_entry.id   AF-A0A1M5HUL9-F1
#
_cell.length_a   1.000
_cell.length_b   1.000
_cell.length_c   1.000
_cell.angle_alpha   90.00
_cell.angle_beta   90.00
_cell.angle_gamma   90.00
#
_symmetry.space_group_name_H-M   'P 1'
#
loop_
_entity.id
_entity.type
_entity.pdbx_description
1 polymer ?
#
loop_
_entity_poly.entity_id
_entity_poly.type
_entity_poly.pdbx_seq_one_letter_code
_entity_poly.pdbx_strand_id
1 'polypeptide(L)'
;MAKRVGLPPKAGAASVLDEKRIMDIINKGGSTTKQVEDAVAEPEQPVAPAPAPAPAPVQASSRKKAEVEEHPDTIKQTTVALTVGELARIRTLRELRPKPRTQRKPAISLTEWVLEAVLEKLEREEKSLLHKKH
;
A
#
# COMPACT_ATOMS: atom_id res chain seq x y z
N MET A 1 -6.44 29.43 51.47
CA MET A 1 -6.73 27.99 51.67
C MET A 1 -6.42 27.25 50.38
N ALA A 2 -5.55 26.25 50.47
CA ALA A 2 -4.99 25.49 49.36
C ALA A 2 -5.94 24.39 48.85
N LYS A 3 -5.79 24.01 47.58
CA LYS A 3 -5.72 22.61 47.13
C LYS A 3 -5.12 22.54 45.71
N ARG A 4 -3.81 22.33 45.66
CA ARG A 4 -3.11 21.70 44.53
C ARG A 4 -3.15 20.19 44.77
N VAL A 5 -3.84 19.43 43.91
CA VAL A 5 -3.74 17.97 43.78
C VAL A 5 -4.29 17.64 42.38
N GLY A 6 -3.67 16.90 41.47
CA GLY A 6 -2.37 16.25 41.36
C GLY A 6 -2.29 15.72 39.92
N LEU A 7 -1.17 15.94 39.22
CA LEU A 7 -0.89 15.29 37.94
C LEU A 7 -0.57 13.81 38.20
N PRO A 8 -1.15 12.85 37.45
CA PRO A 8 -0.68 11.48 37.50
C PRO A 8 0.70 11.35 36.81
N PRO A 9 1.61 10.52 37.36
CA PRO A 9 2.90 10.24 36.76
C PRO A 9 2.78 9.39 35.49
N LYS A 10 3.67 9.68 34.55
CA LYS A 10 3.87 9.01 33.26
C LYS A 10 4.52 7.64 33.50
N ALA A 11 3.86 6.55 33.11
CA ALA A 11 4.45 5.23 32.88
C ALA A 11 3.93 4.77 31.51
N GLY A 12 4.74 4.46 30.49
CA GLY A 12 6.04 3.80 30.54
C GLY A 12 5.85 2.32 30.25
N ALA A 13 5.39 1.97 29.04
CA ALA A 13 5.51 0.63 28.46
C ALA A 13 5.30 0.71 26.94
N ALA A 14 6.19 1.44 26.25
CA ALA A 14 6.47 1.06 24.88
C ALA A 14 7.01 -0.36 24.96
N SER A 15 6.33 -1.31 24.33
CA SER A 15 6.76 -2.69 24.24
C SER A 15 8.13 -2.72 23.58
N VAL A 16 9.16 -2.87 24.41
CA VAL A 16 10.46 -3.39 23.99
C VAL A 16 10.15 -4.81 23.54
N LEU A 17 9.83 -4.94 22.26
CA LEU A 17 9.80 -6.24 21.61
C LEU A 17 11.23 -6.72 21.64
N ASP A 18 11.52 -7.70 22.51
CA ASP A 18 12.84 -8.30 22.59
C ASP A 18 13.28 -8.73 21.19
N GLU A 19 14.47 -8.29 20.80
CA GLU A 19 15.03 -8.49 19.46
C GLU A 19 15.07 -9.98 19.07
N LYS A 20 15.23 -10.84 20.09
CA LYS A 20 15.13 -12.30 19.97
C LYS A 20 13.76 -12.77 19.48
N ARG A 21 12.67 -12.18 19.98
CA ARG A 21 11.30 -12.51 19.58
C ARG A 21 11.01 -12.08 18.13
N ILE A 22 11.65 -11.01 17.67
CA ILE A 22 11.55 -10.55 16.27
C ILE A 22 12.27 -11.55 15.36
N MET A 23 13.48 -11.98 15.72
CA MET A 23 14.21 -13.00 14.94
C MET A 23 13.48 -14.35 14.90
N ASP A 24 12.85 -14.75 16.00
CA ASP A 24 12.07 -15.99 16.04
C ASP A 24 10.88 -15.95 15.08
N ILE A 25 10.22 -14.79 14.89
CA ILE A 25 9.11 -14.65 13.92
C ILE A 25 9.62 -14.67 12.48
N ILE A 26 10.77 -14.04 12.20
CA ILE A 26 11.37 -13.99 10.87
C ILE A 26 11.84 -15.39 10.44
N ASN A 27 12.56 -16.09 11.32
CA ASN A 27 13.10 -17.42 11.02
C ASN A 27 12.01 -18.50 10.99
N LYS A 28 10.90 -18.29 11.69
CA LYS A 28 9.79 -19.26 11.75
C LYS A 28 8.84 -19.17 10.55
N GLY A 29 9.17 -18.36 9.54
CA GLY A 29 8.50 -18.35 8.24
C GLY A 29 6.99 -18.27 8.38
N GLY A 30 6.46 -17.05 8.55
CA GLY A 30 5.03 -16.79 8.76
C GLY A 30 4.12 -17.50 7.74
N SER A 31 3.73 -18.72 8.06
CA SER A 31 2.80 -19.54 7.31
C SER A 31 1.49 -19.58 8.08
N THR A 32 0.58 -18.70 7.70
CA THR A 32 -0.83 -18.80 8.10
C THR A 32 -1.71 -18.53 6.87
N THR A 33 -1.65 -19.40 5.87
CA THR A 33 -2.85 -19.68 5.09
C THR A 33 -3.72 -20.61 5.95
N LYS A 34 -4.68 -20.03 6.67
CA LYS A 34 -5.81 -20.81 7.19
C LYS A 34 -6.60 -21.30 5.98
N GLN A 35 -6.34 -22.54 5.58
CA GLN A 35 -7.23 -23.27 4.69
C GLN A 35 -8.50 -23.57 5.48
N VAL A 36 -9.64 -23.08 4.98
CA VAL A 36 -10.96 -23.54 5.40
C VAL A 36 -11.34 -24.58 4.36
N GLU A 37 -11.05 -25.85 4.65
CA GLU A 37 -11.52 -27.00 3.90
C GLU A 37 -12.70 -27.58 4.68
N ASP A 38 -13.91 -27.35 4.19
CA ASP A 38 -15.10 -28.08 4.63
C ASP A 38 -15.21 -29.36 3.79
N ALA A 39 -15.38 -30.46 4.50
CA ALA A 39 -15.35 -31.82 4.02
C ALA A 39 -16.65 -32.23 3.34
N VAL A 40 -16.56 -32.86 2.17
CA VAL A 40 -17.52 -33.90 1.74
C VAL A 40 -16.72 -35.06 1.15
N ALA A 41 -16.96 -36.24 1.72
CA ALA A 41 -16.23 -37.48 1.59
C ALA A 41 -16.53 -38.25 0.27
N GLU A 42 -15.46 -38.88 -0.26
CA GLU A 42 -15.28 -40.24 -0.83
C GLU A 42 -16.36 -40.95 -1.70
N PRO A 43 -15.98 -41.88 -2.63
CA PRO A 43 -14.89 -42.87 -2.46
C PRO A 43 -13.95 -43.18 -3.66
N GLU A 44 -12.75 -43.65 -3.28
CA GLU A 44 -11.87 -44.68 -3.85
C GLU A 44 -11.63 -44.83 -5.37
N GLN A 45 -10.35 -44.78 -5.79
CA GLN A 45 -9.64 -45.89 -6.46
C GLN A 45 -8.09 -45.78 -6.29
N PRO A 46 -7.35 -46.88 -6.00
CA PRO A 46 -5.91 -46.88 -5.80
C PRO A 46 -5.13 -47.41 -7.01
N VAL A 47 -4.15 -46.67 -7.53
CA VAL A 47 -3.09 -47.24 -8.39
C VAL A 47 -1.76 -46.47 -8.32
N ALA A 48 -0.80 -47.11 -7.63
CA ALA A 48 0.67 -47.19 -7.79
C ALA A 48 1.56 -45.96 -8.21
N PRO A 49 2.82 -45.88 -7.71
CA PRO A 49 3.74 -44.74 -7.88
C PRO A 49 4.70 -44.80 -9.10
N ALA A 50 4.95 -43.62 -9.70
CA ALA A 50 6.13 -43.13 -10.47
C ALA A 50 6.55 -43.86 -11.78
N PRO A 51 6.92 -43.12 -12.85
CA PRO A 51 8.25 -42.50 -12.92
C PRO A 51 8.30 -41.05 -13.45
N ALA A 52 9.33 -40.32 -13.05
CA ALA A 52 9.63 -38.94 -13.44
C ALA A 52 9.83 -38.75 -14.96
N PRO A 53 9.22 -37.74 -15.60
CA PRO A 53 9.67 -37.25 -16.90
C PRO A 53 10.71 -36.11 -16.74
N ALA A 54 11.82 -36.28 -17.45
CA ALA A 54 12.94 -35.34 -17.63
C ALA A 54 12.50 -33.94 -18.17
N PRO A 55 13.34 -32.89 -18.05
CA PRO A 55 12.91 -31.50 -18.23
C PRO A 55 12.60 -31.16 -19.69
N ALA A 56 11.39 -30.65 -19.92
CA ALA A 56 10.94 -30.11 -21.20
C ALA A 56 11.60 -28.74 -21.52
N PRO A 57 11.78 -28.41 -22.81
CA PRO A 57 12.74 -27.42 -23.29
C PRO A 57 12.29 -25.96 -23.12
N VAL A 58 13.30 -25.10 -22.98
CA VAL A 58 13.32 -23.65 -23.19
C VAL A 58 12.30 -23.16 -24.24
N GLN A 59 11.21 -22.53 -23.76
CA GLN A 59 10.42 -21.65 -24.62
C GLN A 59 10.95 -20.22 -24.47
N ALA A 60 11.79 -19.83 -25.43
CA ALA A 60 12.08 -18.44 -25.72
C ALA A 60 10.78 -17.78 -26.21
N SER A 61 10.03 -17.16 -25.29
CA SER A 61 8.92 -16.28 -25.66
C SER A 61 9.46 -14.99 -26.25
N SER A 62 9.57 -14.98 -27.57
CA SER A 62 9.54 -13.78 -28.40
C SER A 62 8.30 -12.97 -28.05
N ARG A 63 8.42 -11.95 -27.19
CA ARG A 63 7.35 -10.98 -26.96
C ARG A 63 7.17 -10.14 -28.22
N LYS A 64 6.18 -10.54 -29.00
CA LYS A 64 5.58 -9.74 -30.06
C LYS A 64 5.15 -8.40 -29.43
N LYS A 65 5.70 -7.30 -29.94
CA LYS A 65 5.35 -5.94 -29.55
C LYS A 65 3.91 -5.70 -30.00
N ALA A 66 2.96 -5.97 -29.11
CA ALA A 66 1.58 -5.57 -29.28
C ALA A 66 1.50 -4.07 -28.99
N GLU A 67 1.08 -3.32 -30.00
CA GLU A 67 0.63 -1.94 -29.87
C GLU A 67 -0.66 -1.99 -29.04
N VAL A 68 -0.56 -1.60 -27.76
CA VAL A 68 -1.69 -1.62 -26.83
C VAL A 68 -2.43 -0.30 -26.99
N GLU A 69 -3.63 -0.37 -27.55
CA GLU A 69 -4.59 0.73 -27.59
C GLU A 69 -4.98 1.08 -26.14
N GLU A 70 -4.63 2.29 -25.70
CA GLU A 70 -4.83 2.71 -24.31
C GLU A 70 -6.29 3.12 -24.09
N HIS A 71 -7.11 2.17 -23.64
CA HIS A 71 -8.46 2.49 -23.19
C HIS A 71 -8.45 3.36 -21.93
N PRO A 72 -9.38 4.32 -21.77
CA PRO A 72 -9.41 5.26 -20.65
C PRO A 72 -9.56 4.58 -19.28
N ASP A 73 -10.08 3.35 -19.24
CA ASP A 73 -10.28 2.57 -18.02
C ASP A 73 -9.14 1.60 -17.69
N THR A 74 -8.04 1.65 -18.46
CA THR A 74 -6.87 0.80 -18.19
C THR A 74 -6.10 1.33 -16.98
N ILE A 75 -6.12 0.59 -15.87
CA ILE A 75 -5.38 0.95 -14.66
C ILE A 75 -3.88 0.83 -14.94
N LYS A 76 -3.15 1.94 -14.76
CA LYS A 76 -1.69 1.96 -14.79
C LYS A 76 -1.14 2.35 -13.43
N GLN A 77 -0.17 1.58 -12.95
CA GLN A 77 0.55 1.89 -11.73
C GLN A 77 1.82 2.68 -12.07
N THR A 78 1.97 3.83 -11.45
CA THR A 78 3.16 4.68 -11.58
C THR A 78 3.81 4.84 -10.21
N THR A 79 5.13 4.66 -10.13
CA THR A 79 5.91 4.89 -8.91
C THR A 79 6.52 6.29 -8.97
N VAL A 80 6.38 7.07 -7.90
CA VAL A 80 6.97 8.42 -7.78
C VAL A 80 8.05 8.40 -6.72
N ALA A 81 9.27 8.80 -7.09
CA ALA A 81 10.36 9.02 -6.14
C ALA A 81 10.33 10.48 -5.67
N LEU A 82 10.26 10.68 -4.36
CA LEU A 82 10.31 12.00 -3.72
C LEU A 82 11.48 12.02 -2.75
N THR A 83 12.11 13.18 -2.61
CA THR A 83 13.09 13.39 -1.55
C THR A 83 12.38 13.38 -0.18
N VAL A 84 13.14 13.06 0.87
CA VAL A 84 12.61 13.07 2.25
C VAL A 84 12.10 14.46 2.64
N GLY A 85 12.78 15.52 2.18
CA GLY A 85 12.39 16.90 2.43
C GLY A 85 11.05 17.28 1.78
N GLU A 86 10.84 16.88 0.53
CA GLU A 86 9.55 17.09 -0.16
C GLU A 86 8.43 16.34 0.54
N LEU A 87 8.66 15.09 0.91
CA LEU A 87 7.66 14.28 1.59
C LEU A 87 7.30 14.84 2.98
N ALA A 88 8.27 15.39 3.71
CA ALA A 88 8.01 16.10 4.97
C ALA A 88 7.19 17.38 4.75
N ARG A 89 7.57 18.19 3.76
CA ARG A 89 6.83 19.43 3.40
C ARG A 89 5.38 19.14 3.03
N ILE A 90 5.17 18.09 2.23
CA ILE A 90 3.85 17.59 1.84
C ILE A 90 3.04 17.23 3.10
N ARG A 91 3.59 16.45 4.03
CA ARG A 91 2.89 16.11 5.28
C ARG A 91 2.47 17.34 6.09
N THR A 92 3.36 18.32 6.26
CA THR A 92 3.06 19.55 6.99
C THR A 92 1.91 20.33 6.36
N LEU A 93 1.94 20.52 5.04
CA LEU A 93 0.88 21.24 4.32
C LEU A 93 -0.47 20.53 4.40
N ARG A 94 -0.47 19.19 4.35
CA ARG A 94 -1.69 18.39 4.54
C ARG A 94 -2.30 18.57 5.92
N GLU A 95 -1.48 18.71 6.95
CA GLU A 95 -1.95 18.89 8.34
C GLU A 95 -2.61 20.25 8.58
N LEU A 96 -2.19 21.27 7.82
CA LEU A 96 -2.72 22.63 7.87
C LEU A 96 -4.09 22.78 7.19
N ARG A 97 -4.60 21.74 6.50
CA ARG A 97 -5.91 21.79 5.85
C ARG A 97 -7.00 22.10 6.91
N PRO A 98 -7.94 23.01 6.62
CA PRO A 98 -9.08 23.25 7.50
C PRO A 98 -9.86 21.95 7.70
N LYS A 99 -9.85 21.45 8.93
CA LYS A 99 -10.48 20.18 9.28
C LYS A 99 -11.97 20.43 9.54
N PRO A 100 -12.88 19.60 8.99
CA PRO A 100 -14.26 19.64 9.43
C PRO A 100 -14.30 19.35 10.93
N ARG A 101 -15.05 20.18 11.68
CA ARG A 101 -15.09 20.25 13.16
C ARG A 101 -15.29 18.90 13.85
N THR A 102 -15.79 17.91 13.13
CA THR A 102 -16.14 16.56 13.62
C THR A 102 -14.96 15.57 13.59
N GLN A 103 -13.86 15.83 12.86
CA GLN A 103 -12.78 14.84 12.71
C GLN A 103 -11.43 15.25 13.34
N ARG A 104 -10.82 14.30 14.06
CA ARG A 104 -9.49 14.45 14.70
C ARG A 104 -8.31 14.09 13.78
N LYS A 105 -8.54 13.27 12.74
CA LYS A 105 -7.53 12.84 11.75
C LYS A 105 -7.64 13.70 10.47
N PRO A 106 -6.56 13.90 9.70
CA PRO A 106 -6.66 14.52 8.38
C PRO A 106 -7.64 13.71 7.52
N ALA A 107 -8.62 14.39 6.91
CA ALA A 107 -9.75 13.75 6.26
C ALA A 107 -9.36 12.92 5.01
N ILE A 108 -8.18 13.15 4.45
CA ILE A 108 -7.75 12.63 3.13
C ILE A 108 -6.36 12.00 3.26
N SER A 109 -6.07 10.92 2.55
CA SER A 109 -4.77 10.24 2.53
C SER A 109 -3.67 11.08 1.85
N LEU A 110 -2.40 10.65 1.96
CA LEU A 110 -1.29 11.31 1.26
C LEU A 110 -1.46 11.23 -0.26
N THR A 111 -1.80 10.04 -0.75
CA THR A 111 -1.96 9.76 -2.19
C THR A 111 -3.08 10.58 -2.79
N GLU A 112 -4.26 10.60 -2.16
CA GLU A 112 -5.40 11.41 -2.62
C GLU A 112 -5.06 12.89 -2.65
N TRP A 113 -4.29 13.38 -1.68
CA TRP A 113 -3.89 14.79 -1.66
C TRP A 113 -2.90 15.13 -2.78
N VAL A 114 -1.99 14.22 -3.11
CA VAL A 114 -1.11 14.36 -4.27
C VAL A 114 -1.92 14.36 -5.57
N LEU A 115 -2.91 13.47 -5.69
CA LEU A 115 -3.80 13.42 -6.86
C LEU A 115 -4.60 14.72 -7.02
N GLU A 116 -5.20 15.23 -5.93
CA GLU A 116 -5.93 16.50 -5.91
C GLU A 116 -5.05 17.66 -6.41
N ALA A 117 -3.79 17.74 -5.91
CA ALA A 117 -2.85 18.78 -6.33
C ALA A 117 -2.42 18.66 -7.81
N VAL A 118 -2.26 17.45 -8.32
CA VAL A 118 -1.92 17.22 -9.73
C VAL A 118 -3.09 17.60 -10.64
N LEU A 119 -4.32 17.22 -10.28
CA LEU A 119 -5.53 17.57 -11.03
C LEU A 119 -5.73 19.08 -11.08
N GLU A 120 -5.65 19.76 -9.94
CA GLU A 120 -5.77 21.22 -9.88
C GLU A 120 -4.70 21.92 -10.75
N LYS A 121 -3.48 21.38 -10.75
CA LYS A 121 -2.38 21.91 -11.58
C LYS A 121 -2.66 21.75 -13.07
N LEU A 122 -3.19 20.60 -13.50
CA LEU A 122 -3.56 20.35 -14.90
C LEU A 122 -4.69 21.28 -15.36
N GLU A 123 -5.74 21.46 -14.54
CA GLU A 123 -6.84 22.38 -14.88
C GLU A 123 -6.37 23.83 -15.02
N ARG A 124 -5.44 24.29 -14.17
CA ARG A 124 -4.87 25.64 -14.27
C ARG A 124 -4.07 25.83 -15.56
N GLU A 125 -3.31 24.81 -15.95
CA GLU A 125 -2.53 24.85 -17.18
C GLU A 125 -3.42 24.79 -18.42
N GLU A 126 -4.46 23.96 -18.41
CA GLU A 126 -5.46 23.92 -19.47
C GLU A 126 -6.14 25.29 -19.66
N LYS A 127 -6.59 25.91 -18.57
CA LYS A 127 -7.17 27.25 -18.59
C LYS A 127 -6.17 28.30 -19.10
N SER A 128 -4.90 28.23 -18.68
CA SER A 128 -3.86 29.15 -19.13
C SER A 128 -3.53 28.97 -20.61
N LEU A 129 -3.51 27.74 -21.12
CA LEU A 129 -3.25 27.44 -22.52
C LEU A 129 -4.41 27.92 -23.40
N LEU A 130 -5.65 27.75 -22.94
CA LEU A 130 -6.82 28.27 -23.64
C LEU A 130 -6.78 29.80 -23.74
N HIS A 131 -6.45 30.48 -22.64
CA HIS A 131 -6.36 31.94 -22.61
C HIS A 131 -5.24 32.53 -23.48
N LYS A 132 -4.17 31.77 -23.73
CA LYS A 132 -3.01 32.21 -24.52
C LYS A 132 -3.18 31.97 -26.03
N LYS A 133 -4.23 31.23 -26.44
CA LYS A 133 -4.58 30.96 -27.84
C LYS A 133 -5.51 32.02 -28.45
N HIS A 134 -6.06 32.91 -27.63
CA HIS A 134 -6.85 34.08 -28.04
C HIS A 134 -6.00 35.35 -27.96
#